data_AF-A0A529P4J5-F1
#
_entry.id   AF-A0A529P4J5-F1
#
_cell.length_a   1.000
_cell.length_b   1.000
_cell.length_c   1.000
_cell.angle_alpha   90.00
_cell.angle_beta   90.00
_cell.angle_gamma   90.00
#
_symmetry.space_group_name_H-M   'P 1'
#
loop_
_entity.id
_entity.type
_entity.pdbx_description
1 polymer ?
#
loop_
_entity_poly.entity_id
_entity_poly.type
_entity_poly.pdbx_seq_one_letter_code
_entity_poly.pdbx_strand_id
1 'polypeptide(L)'
;MTAYAGTLNQTQRMDTTAAIAVALTVVGWASAFPAIRAGLEAFQPLELGALRFAIAAVPAAIFLAVKRPALPKVDELWRFGFGGAIFVALYTAMLNFGELTVSAGAAGFIINVSPIFTAIMAMALLGERFSGLAWLGTLISFAGIGIIAMADGQGLHFNTGALLVLGSALCSAVNTIVQKPLFARHHPLTIAASNMVLGALCLAPFLPEAISQAAVADTAGLGAVIYLGIVPSLIAYAAWATALSRLPAARASNFLYLVSPMSALIGFFWLGEVPRMPS
;
A
#
# COMPACT_ATOMS: atom_id res chain seq x y z
N MET A 1 24.74 13.60 1.50
CA MET A 1 24.33 12.92 0.25
C MET A 1 25.38 11.95 -0.29
N THR A 2 26.67 12.20 -0.10
CA THR A 2 27.78 11.34 -0.58
C THR A 2 27.90 9.97 0.10
N ALA A 3 27.35 9.78 1.30
CA ALA A 3 27.37 8.48 2.01
C ALA A 3 26.31 7.47 1.54
N TYR A 4 25.31 7.88 0.75
CA TYR A 4 24.24 6.99 0.27
C TYR A 4 24.61 6.26 -1.05
N ALA A 5 25.52 6.85 -1.83
CA ALA A 5 25.92 6.31 -3.14
C ALA A 5 26.87 5.10 -3.03
N GLY A 6 27.60 4.96 -1.93
CA GLY A 6 28.63 3.93 -1.77
C GLY A 6 28.10 2.50 -1.49
N THR A 7 26.85 2.36 -1.02
CA THR A 7 26.31 1.08 -0.52
C THR A 7 25.37 0.37 -1.49
N LEU A 8 24.99 0.98 -2.62
CA LEU A 8 24.01 0.40 -3.55
C LEU A 8 24.62 -0.20 -4.84
N ASN A 9 25.93 -0.43 -4.87
CA ASN A 9 26.62 -0.93 -6.07
C ASN A 9 26.87 -2.46 -6.07
N GLN A 10 25.92 -3.23 -5.54
CA GLN A 10 25.88 -4.68 -5.78
C GLN A 10 24.45 -5.07 -6.12
N THR A 11 24.31 -5.88 -7.16
CA THR A 11 23.13 -6.68 -7.48
C THR A 11 22.70 -7.44 -6.23
N GLN A 12 21.90 -6.82 -5.36
CA GLN A 12 21.29 -7.51 -4.23
C GLN A 12 20.38 -8.59 -4.82
N ARG A 13 20.90 -9.82 -4.82
CA ARG A 13 20.12 -11.02 -5.12
C ARG A 13 18.99 -11.06 -4.11
N MET A 14 17.79 -11.35 -4.59
CA MET A 14 16.63 -11.51 -3.72
C MET A 14 16.90 -12.66 -2.75
N ASP A 15 17.08 -12.33 -1.47
CA ASP A 15 17.19 -13.33 -0.42
C ASP A 15 15.80 -13.90 -0.09
N THR A 16 15.76 -15.04 0.58
CA THR A 16 14.50 -15.74 0.91
C THR A 16 13.57 -14.84 1.74
N THR A 17 14.13 -14.04 2.65
CA THR A 17 13.37 -13.10 3.48
C THR A 17 12.68 -12.03 2.65
N ALA A 18 13.38 -11.43 1.69
CA ALA A 18 12.85 -10.44 0.76
C ALA A 18 11.80 -11.06 -0.15
N ALA A 19 12.01 -12.29 -0.64
CA ALA A 19 11.02 -12.99 -1.45
C ALA A 19 9.71 -13.26 -0.68
N ILE A 20 9.81 -13.77 0.56
CA ILE A 20 8.65 -14.01 1.43
C ILE A 20 7.95 -12.68 1.75
N ALA A 21 8.73 -11.64 2.09
CA ALA A 21 8.18 -10.32 2.39
C ALA A 21 7.40 -9.74 1.20
N VAL A 22 7.97 -9.82 0.00
CA VAL A 22 7.28 -9.39 -1.24
C VAL A 22 6.00 -10.20 -1.47
N ALA A 23 6.04 -11.53 -1.33
CA ALA A 23 4.87 -12.37 -1.53
C ALA A 23 3.74 -12.03 -0.54
N LEU A 24 4.07 -11.88 0.75
CA LEU A 24 3.11 -11.47 1.77
C LEU A 24 2.54 -10.07 1.49
N THR A 25 3.37 -9.13 1.04
CA THR A 25 2.90 -7.80 0.65
C THR A 25 1.94 -7.88 -0.53
N VAL A 26 2.30 -8.60 -1.60
CA VAL A 26 1.47 -8.71 -2.81
C VAL A 26 0.12 -9.33 -2.48
N VAL A 27 0.10 -10.46 -1.77
CA VAL A 27 -1.16 -11.13 -1.42
C VAL A 27 -2.00 -10.28 -0.47
N GLY A 28 -1.38 -9.71 0.57
CA GLY A 28 -2.08 -8.87 1.53
C GLY A 28 -2.67 -7.63 0.89
N TRP A 29 -1.92 -6.90 0.06
CA TRP A 29 -2.44 -5.71 -0.61
C TRP A 29 -3.41 -6.02 -1.75
N ALA A 30 -3.23 -7.13 -2.47
CA ALA A 30 -4.20 -7.58 -3.47
C ALA A 30 -5.56 -7.89 -2.83
N SER A 31 -5.56 -8.52 -1.65
CA SER A 31 -6.79 -8.79 -0.91
C SER A 31 -7.46 -7.54 -0.32
N ALA A 32 -6.76 -6.41 -0.26
CA ALA A 32 -7.26 -5.20 0.37
C ALA A 32 -8.41 -4.57 -0.42
N PHE A 33 -8.33 -4.51 -1.75
CA PHE A 33 -9.38 -3.91 -2.60
C PHE A 33 -10.74 -4.60 -2.40
N PRO A 34 -10.88 -5.93 -2.58
CA PRO A 34 -12.17 -6.58 -2.36
C PRO A 34 -12.65 -6.47 -0.90
N ALA A 35 -11.72 -6.49 0.08
CA ALA A 35 -12.06 -6.27 1.49
C ALA A 35 -12.53 -4.84 1.79
N ILE A 36 -11.96 -3.83 1.12
CA ILE A 36 -12.40 -2.43 1.23
C ILE A 36 -13.82 -2.33 0.70
N ARG A 37 -14.11 -2.88 -0.49
CA ARG A 37 -15.47 -2.88 -1.04
C ARG A 37 -16.48 -3.50 -0.09
N ALA A 38 -16.18 -4.68 0.47
CA ALA A 38 -17.05 -5.32 1.46
C ALA A 38 -17.22 -4.47 2.73
N GLY A 39 -16.14 -3.84 3.20
CA GLY A 39 -16.20 -2.94 4.36
C GLY A 39 -17.00 -1.66 4.12
N LEU A 40 -16.96 -1.12 2.90
CA LEU A 40 -17.69 0.09 2.51
C LEU A 40 -19.21 -0.10 2.45
N GLU A 41 -19.71 -1.34 2.51
CA GLU A 41 -21.15 -1.61 2.65
C GLU A 41 -21.66 -1.30 4.07
N ALA A 42 -20.78 -1.41 5.08
CA ALA A 42 -21.12 -1.19 6.49
C ALA A 42 -20.54 0.11 7.07
N PHE A 43 -19.47 0.63 6.47
CA PHE A 43 -18.72 1.77 7.00
C PHE A 43 -18.54 2.88 5.97
N GLN A 44 -18.55 4.12 6.45
CA GLN A 44 -18.12 5.25 5.63
C GLN A 44 -16.59 5.21 5.37
N PRO A 45 -16.09 5.85 4.29
CA PRO A 45 -14.70 5.69 3.84
C PRO A 45 -13.62 6.05 4.87
N LEU A 46 -13.81 7.12 5.64
CA LEU A 46 -12.82 7.59 6.61
C LEU A 46 -12.87 6.76 7.89
N GLU A 47 -14.06 6.32 8.26
CA GLU A 47 -14.41 5.50 9.41
C GLU A 47 -13.85 4.08 9.23
N LEU A 48 -14.01 3.50 8.03
CA LEU A 48 -13.36 2.25 7.63
C LEU A 48 -11.84 2.34 7.78
N GLY A 49 -11.25 3.45 7.32
CA GLY A 49 -9.83 3.72 7.47
C GLY A 49 -9.41 3.86 8.93
N ALA A 50 -10.20 4.58 9.74
CA ALA A 50 -9.92 4.81 11.15
C ALA A 50 -9.93 3.50 11.95
N LEU A 51 -10.94 2.64 11.77
CA LEU A 51 -10.98 1.32 12.42
C LEU A 51 -9.84 0.41 11.96
N ARG A 52 -9.61 0.34 10.64
CA ARG A 52 -8.54 -0.44 10.04
C ARG A 52 -7.18 -0.10 10.66
N PHE A 53 -6.85 1.19 10.77
CA PHE A 53 -5.57 1.61 11.34
C PHE A 53 -5.56 1.63 12.86
N ALA A 54 -6.70 1.81 13.55
CA ALA A 54 -6.76 1.61 15.00
C ALA A 54 -6.41 0.16 15.37
N ILE A 55 -6.97 -0.83 14.66
CA ILE A 55 -6.67 -2.25 14.85
C ILE A 55 -5.20 -2.55 14.62
N ALA A 56 -4.60 -2.01 13.55
CA ALA A 56 -3.17 -2.20 13.25
C ALA A 56 -2.26 -1.45 14.24
N ALA A 57 -2.69 -0.27 14.71
CA ALA A 57 -1.91 0.58 15.60
C ALA A 57 -1.75 0.00 17.00
N VAL A 58 -2.70 -0.80 17.50
CA VAL A 58 -2.58 -1.44 18.83
C VAL A 58 -1.35 -2.35 18.94
N PRO A 59 -1.18 -3.41 18.13
CA PRO A 59 0.01 -4.25 18.18
C PRO A 59 1.28 -3.49 17.78
N ALA A 60 1.18 -2.51 16.87
CA ALA A 60 2.30 -1.64 16.50
C ALA A 60 2.78 -0.78 17.68
N ALA A 61 1.87 -0.18 18.44
CA ALA A 61 2.16 0.62 19.62
C ALA A 61 2.75 -0.24 20.74
N ILE A 62 2.21 -1.45 20.96
CA ILE A 62 2.76 -2.43 21.91
C ILE A 62 4.20 -2.79 21.50
N PHE A 63 4.44 -3.08 20.21
CA PHE A 63 5.77 -3.36 19.70
C PHE A 63 6.75 -2.20 19.98
N LEU A 64 6.36 -0.95 19.70
CA LEU A 64 7.20 0.23 19.95
C LEU A 64 7.46 0.43 21.45
N ALA A 65 6.45 0.22 22.32
CA ALA A 65 6.57 0.36 23.76
C ALA A 65 7.48 -0.71 24.40
N VAL A 66 7.48 -1.93 23.88
CA VAL A 66 8.29 -3.06 24.35
C VAL A 66 9.71 -2.99 23.81
N LYS A 67 9.88 -2.79 22.49
CA LYS A 67 11.21 -2.76 21.86
C LYS A 67 11.97 -1.48 22.11
N ARG A 68 11.27 -0.37 22.42
CA ARG A 68 11.83 0.96 22.69
C ARG A 68 12.96 1.33 21.72
N PRO A 69 12.68 1.33 20.40
CA PRO A 69 13.69 1.69 19.42
C PRO A 69 14.19 3.12 19.67
N ALA A 70 15.43 3.39 19.26
CA ALA A 70 15.99 4.74 19.35
C ALA A 70 15.06 5.73 18.64
N LEU A 71 14.81 6.86 19.30
CA LEU A 71 13.96 7.90 18.72
C LEU A 71 14.58 8.44 17.42
N PRO A 72 13.75 8.74 16.42
CA PRO A 72 14.24 9.37 15.19
C PRO A 72 14.88 10.72 15.49
N LYS A 73 15.90 11.06 14.70
CA LYS A 73 16.54 12.37 14.80
C LYS A 73 15.57 13.45 14.32
N VAL A 74 15.79 14.70 14.75
CA VAL A 74 14.93 15.84 14.39
C VAL A 74 14.82 16.02 12.86
N ASP A 75 15.91 15.77 12.12
CA ASP A 75 15.95 15.81 10.65
C ASP A 75 15.21 14.65 9.96
N GLU A 76 14.81 13.63 10.73
CA GLU A 76 14.07 12.45 10.26
C GLU A 76 12.58 12.50 10.64
N LEU A 77 12.19 13.32 11.64
CA LEU A 77 10.81 13.40 12.14
C LEU A 77 9.78 13.70 11.04
N TRP A 78 10.12 14.58 10.11
CA TRP A 78 9.23 14.91 9.00
C TRP A 78 8.94 13.69 8.11
N ARG A 79 9.88 12.75 7.97
CA ARG A 79 9.68 11.51 7.19
C ARG A 79 8.70 10.58 7.89
N PHE A 80 8.79 10.45 9.21
CA PHE A 80 7.82 9.69 10.01
C PHE A 80 6.43 10.33 9.97
N GLY A 81 6.35 11.66 10.15
CA GLY A 81 5.11 12.40 10.01
C GLY A 81 4.48 12.25 8.61
N PHE A 82 5.29 12.30 7.56
CA PHE A 82 4.86 12.07 6.19
C PHE A 82 4.32 10.65 5.98
N GLY A 83 4.98 9.64 6.57
CA GLY A 83 4.53 8.25 6.50
C GLY A 83 3.18 8.00 7.17
N GLY A 84 2.91 8.65 8.31
CA GLY A 84 1.58 8.60 8.94
C GLY A 84 0.53 9.41 8.19
N ALA A 85 0.79 10.69 7.93
CA ALA A 85 -0.21 11.60 7.39
C ALA A 85 -0.51 11.35 5.90
N ILE A 86 0.52 11.17 5.07
CA ILE A 86 0.34 11.06 3.62
C ILE A 86 0.12 9.61 3.19
N PHE A 87 0.91 8.69 3.72
CA PHE A 87 0.83 7.29 3.29
C PHE A 87 -0.18 6.44 4.03
N VAL A 88 -0.50 6.76 5.27
CA VAL A 88 -1.60 6.07 5.96
C VAL A 88 -2.88 6.86 5.78
N ALA A 89 -2.98 8.08 6.31
CA ALA A 89 -4.27 8.78 6.33
C ALA A 89 -4.74 9.21 4.94
N LEU A 90 -3.97 10.03 4.21
CA LEU A 90 -4.40 10.56 2.91
C LEU A 90 -4.54 9.45 1.86
N TYR A 91 -3.55 8.55 1.74
CA TYR A 91 -3.64 7.39 0.86
C TYR A 91 -4.90 6.57 1.09
N THR A 92 -5.19 6.22 2.36
CA THR A 92 -6.36 5.39 2.70
C THR A 92 -7.65 6.13 2.42
N ALA A 93 -7.73 7.43 2.76
CA ALA A 93 -8.89 8.24 2.45
C ALA A 93 -9.15 8.25 0.93
N MET A 94 -8.15 8.62 0.13
CA MET A 94 -8.29 8.68 -1.32
C MET A 94 -8.65 7.33 -1.94
N LEU A 95 -8.04 6.24 -1.48
CA LEU A 95 -8.36 4.90 -1.96
C LEU A 95 -9.80 4.50 -1.61
N ASN A 96 -10.20 4.64 -0.34
CA ASN A 96 -11.53 4.26 0.11
C ASN A 96 -12.63 5.10 -0.59
N PHE A 97 -12.43 6.41 -0.76
CA PHE A 97 -13.37 7.23 -1.54
C PHE A 97 -13.36 6.87 -3.03
N GLY A 98 -12.21 6.48 -3.58
CA GLY A 98 -12.10 6.01 -4.96
C GLY A 98 -12.93 4.75 -5.21
N GLU A 99 -12.82 3.78 -4.30
CA GLU A 99 -13.50 2.48 -4.39
C GLU A 99 -15.03 2.54 -4.18
N LEU A 100 -15.59 3.69 -3.79
CA LEU A 100 -17.04 3.90 -3.86
C LEU A 100 -17.58 3.87 -5.30
N THR A 101 -16.75 4.22 -6.28
CA THR A 101 -17.17 4.39 -7.69
C THR A 101 -16.30 3.61 -8.68
N VAL A 102 -15.29 2.92 -8.18
CA VAL A 102 -14.31 2.16 -8.98
C VAL A 102 -14.28 0.72 -8.43
N SER A 103 -14.35 -0.28 -9.32
CA SER A 103 -14.28 -1.70 -8.93
C SER A 103 -12.91 -2.06 -8.34
N ALA A 104 -12.82 -3.18 -7.62
CA ALA A 104 -11.57 -3.62 -7.00
C ALA A 104 -10.48 -3.92 -8.04
N GLY A 105 -10.86 -4.54 -9.17
CA GLY A 105 -9.97 -4.79 -10.31
C GLY A 105 -9.44 -3.50 -10.94
N ALA A 106 -10.33 -2.53 -11.20
CA ALA A 106 -9.94 -1.23 -11.78
C ALA A 106 -9.08 -0.40 -10.83
N ALA A 107 -9.40 -0.38 -9.53
CA ALA A 107 -8.60 0.30 -8.52
C ALA A 107 -7.19 -0.30 -8.42
N GLY A 108 -7.08 -1.63 -8.43
CA GLY A 108 -5.81 -2.35 -8.49
C GLY A 108 -4.97 -2.01 -9.73
N PHE A 109 -5.61 -1.85 -10.89
CA PHE A 109 -4.92 -1.40 -12.10
C PHE A 109 -4.39 0.04 -11.98
N ILE A 110 -5.22 0.97 -11.51
CA ILE A 110 -4.81 2.38 -11.35
C ILE A 110 -3.66 2.50 -10.34
N ILE A 111 -3.69 1.73 -9.25
CA ILE A 111 -2.59 1.66 -8.27
C ILE A 111 -1.27 1.20 -8.92
N ASN A 112 -1.29 0.38 -9.96
CA ASN A 112 -0.11 -0.08 -10.67
C ASN A 112 0.59 1.01 -11.51
N VAL A 113 0.09 2.25 -11.50
CA VAL A 113 0.89 3.40 -11.94
C VAL A 113 1.97 3.76 -10.89
N SER A 114 1.76 3.42 -9.61
CA SER A 114 2.66 3.74 -8.49
C SER A 114 4.10 3.21 -8.68
N PRO A 115 4.34 1.97 -9.16
CA PRO A 115 5.68 1.49 -9.46
C PRO A 115 6.41 2.31 -10.54
N ILE A 116 5.71 2.81 -11.56
CA ILE A 116 6.31 3.68 -12.60
C ILE A 116 6.81 4.97 -11.95
N PHE A 117 5.95 5.64 -11.18
CA PHE A 117 6.33 6.85 -10.47
C PHE A 117 7.46 6.60 -9.46
N THR A 118 7.42 5.46 -8.76
CA THR A 118 8.50 5.09 -7.83
C THR A 118 9.81 4.90 -8.58
N ALA A 119 9.83 4.20 -9.72
CA ALA A 119 11.04 4.00 -10.50
C ALA A 119 11.64 5.34 -10.98
N ILE A 120 10.81 6.24 -11.53
CA ILE A 120 11.24 7.58 -11.97
C ILE A 120 11.84 8.36 -10.80
N MET A 121 11.11 8.45 -9.68
CA MET A 121 11.57 9.21 -8.51
C MET A 121 12.77 8.57 -7.82
N ALA A 122 12.88 7.24 -7.79
CA ALA A 122 14.03 6.54 -7.23
C ALA A 122 15.30 6.82 -8.03
N MET A 123 15.22 6.84 -9.37
CA MET A 123 16.36 7.24 -10.20
C MET A 123 16.73 8.71 -9.98
N ALA A 124 15.74 9.61 -9.95
CA ALA A 124 15.97 11.05 -9.83
C ALA A 124 16.46 11.50 -8.44
N LEU A 125 15.89 10.94 -7.36
CA LEU A 125 16.07 11.44 -5.99
C LEU A 125 16.97 10.53 -5.13
N LEU A 126 17.02 9.22 -5.41
CA LEU A 126 17.82 8.26 -4.65
C LEU A 126 19.09 7.84 -5.41
N GLY A 127 19.22 8.21 -6.69
CA GLY A 127 20.33 7.82 -7.54
C GLY A 127 20.32 6.32 -7.87
N GLU A 128 19.18 5.63 -7.73
CA GLU A 128 19.05 4.23 -8.13
C GLU A 128 19.24 4.10 -9.65
N ARG A 129 19.82 2.99 -10.10
CA ARG A 129 19.95 2.68 -11.53
C ARG A 129 18.92 1.63 -11.93
N PHE A 130 18.09 1.97 -12.90
CA PHE A 130 17.09 1.05 -13.46
C PHE A 130 17.48 0.68 -14.88
N SER A 131 17.82 -0.60 -15.10
CA SER A 131 18.28 -1.08 -16.41
C SER A 131 17.17 -0.95 -17.46
N GLY A 132 17.55 -0.77 -18.74
CA GLY A 132 16.58 -0.74 -19.84
C GLY A 132 15.69 -2.00 -19.91
N LEU A 133 16.22 -3.17 -19.55
CA LEU A 133 15.44 -4.41 -19.46
C LEU A 133 14.38 -4.36 -18.33
N ALA A 134 14.68 -3.70 -17.22
CA ALA A 134 13.73 -3.51 -16.12
C ALA A 134 12.61 -2.54 -16.54
N TRP A 135 12.94 -1.48 -17.27
CA TRP A 135 11.96 -0.60 -17.90
C TRP A 135 11.05 -1.34 -18.88
N LEU A 136 11.64 -2.21 -19.71
CA LEU A 136 10.88 -3.02 -20.66
C LEU A 136 9.92 -3.97 -19.93
N GLY A 137 10.38 -4.62 -18.86
CA GLY A 137 9.53 -5.46 -17.99
C GLY A 137 8.40 -4.68 -17.31
N THR A 138 8.68 -3.46 -16.80
CA THR A 138 7.69 -2.54 -16.23
C THR A 138 6.62 -2.18 -17.27
N LEU A 139 7.03 -1.80 -18.49
CA LEU A 139 6.10 -1.46 -19.58
C LEU A 139 5.25 -2.65 -20.02
N ILE A 140 5.86 -3.83 -20.18
CA ILE A 140 5.13 -5.06 -20.53
C ILE A 140 4.12 -5.42 -19.43
N SER A 141 4.54 -5.37 -18.16
CA SER A 141 3.66 -5.66 -17.02
C SER A 141 2.48 -4.68 -17.01
N PHE A 142 2.76 -3.38 -17.10
CA PHE A 142 1.74 -2.34 -17.10
C PHE A 142 0.76 -2.49 -18.28
N ALA A 143 1.28 -2.75 -19.50
CA ALA A 143 0.45 -2.98 -20.67
C ALA A 143 -0.43 -4.23 -20.53
N GLY A 144 0.12 -5.33 -20.01
CA GLY A 144 -0.63 -6.56 -19.76
C GLY A 144 -1.78 -6.34 -18.78
N ILE A 145 -1.55 -5.60 -17.70
CA ILE A 145 -2.62 -5.26 -16.75
C ILE A 145 -3.65 -4.33 -17.40
N GLY A 146 -3.23 -3.40 -18.26
CA GLY A 146 -4.14 -2.54 -19.01
C GLY A 146 -5.09 -3.32 -19.93
N ILE A 147 -4.57 -4.35 -20.60
CA ILE A 147 -5.38 -5.27 -21.42
C ILE A 147 -6.41 -6.00 -20.55
N ILE A 148 -6.00 -6.53 -19.39
CA ILE A 148 -6.90 -7.20 -18.44
C ILE A 148 -7.99 -6.23 -17.96
N ALA A 149 -7.63 -4.99 -17.63
CA ALA A 149 -8.58 -3.97 -17.18
C ALA A 149 -9.59 -3.58 -18.27
N MET A 150 -9.17 -3.55 -19.55
CA MET A 150 -10.07 -3.27 -20.68
C MET A 150 -11.01 -4.44 -20.98
N ALA A 151 -10.58 -5.68 -20.73
CA ALA A 151 -11.38 -6.88 -20.96
C ALA A 151 -12.59 -6.99 -20.01
N ASP A 152 -12.50 -6.38 -18.83
CA ASP A 152 -13.51 -6.51 -17.76
C ASP A 152 -14.87 -5.87 -18.09
N GLY A 153 -15.02 -5.25 -19.27
CA GLY A 153 -16.29 -4.77 -19.83
C GLY A 153 -16.93 -3.57 -19.11
N GLN A 154 -16.41 -3.19 -17.95
CA GLN A 154 -16.79 -1.99 -17.20
C GLN A 154 -16.12 -0.72 -17.74
N GLY A 155 -15.07 -0.84 -18.55
CA GLY A 155 -14.32 0.29 -19.10
C GLY A 155 -13.57 1.12 -18.05
N LEU A 156 -12.49 1.79 -18.44
CA LEU A 156 -11.87 2.83 -17.61
C LEU A 156 -12.66 4.13 -17.77
N HIS A 157 -13.65 4.33 -16.91
CA HIS A 157 -14.33 5.61 -16.82
C HIS A 157 -13.48 6.59 -16.01
N PHE A 158 -13.02 7.66 -16.65
CA PHE A 158 -12.41 8.79 -15.97
C PHE A 158 -13.48 9.52 -15.14
N ASN A 159 -13.68 9.04 -13.92
CA ASN A 159 -14.52 9.67 -12.91
C ASN A 159 -13.66 10.18 -11.74
N THR A 160 -14.28 10.92 -10.82
CA THR A 160 -13.57 11.46 -9.65
C THR A 160 -12.93 10.35 -8.81
N GLY A 161 -13.54 9.16 -8.74
CA GLY A 161 -12.97 8.02 -8.03
C GLY A 161 -11.65 7.54 -8.62
N ALA A 162 -11.56 7.42 -9.95
CA ALA A 162 -10.32 7.05 -10.64
C ALA A 162 -9.19 8.06 -10.36
N LEU A 163 -9.50 9.35 -10.30
CA LEU A 163 -8.53 10.39 -9.92
C LEU A 163 -8.08 10.27 -8.47
N LEU A 164 -8.98 9.90 -7.55
CA LEU A 164 -8.64 9.65 -6.15
C LEU A 164 -7.74 8.42 -6.02
N VAL A 165 -8.05 7.31 -6.71
CA VAL A 165 -7.17 6.13 -6.72
C VAL A 165 -5.81 6.47 -7.31
N LEU A 166 -5.74 7.25 -8.40
CA LEU A 166 -4.47 7.71 -8.97
C LEU A 166 -3.67 8.58 -7.98
N GLY A 167 -4.34 9.46 -7.25
CA GLY A 167 -3.71 10.25 -6.20
C GLY A 167 -3.19 9.38 -5.04
N SER A 168 -3.89 8.30 -4.70
CA SER A 168 -3.38 7.31 -3.74
C SER A 168 -2.13 6.58 -4.28
N ALA A 169 -2.08 6.25 -5.57
CA ALA A 169 -0.91 5.67 -6.23
C ALA A 169 0.31 6.61 -6.13
N LEU A 170 0.09 7.92 -6.30
CA LEU A 170 1.12 8.94 -6.14
C LEU A 170 1.58 9.07 -4.69
N CYS A 171 0.65 9.08 -3.71
CA CYS A 171 0.99 9.09 -2.28
C CYS A 171 1.89 7.91 -1.91
N SER A 172 1.57 6.71 -2.41
CA SER A 172 2.36 5.50 -2.20
C SER A 172 3.76 5.60 -2.80
N ALA A 173 3.87 6.11 -4.03
CA ALA A 173 5.14 6.28 -4.71
C ALA A 173 6.05 7.30 -3.99
N VAL A 174 5.50 8.47 -3.65
CA VAL A 174 6.25 9.52 -2.95
C VAL A 174 6.68 9.02 -1.57
N ASN A 175 5.79 8.36 -0.84
CA ASN A 175 6.13 7.81 0.47
C ASN A 175 7.24 6.76 0.38
N THR A 176 7.22 5.88 -0.62
CA THR A 176 8.29 4.89 -0.80
C THR A 176 9.66 5.57 -0.87
N ILE A 177 9.77 6.67 -1.60
CA ILE A 177 11.01 7.46 -1.71
C ILE A 177 11.35 8.21 -0.41
N VAL A 178 10.36 8.79 0.25
CA VAL A 178 10.54 9.51 1.53
C VAL A 178 10.97 8.55 2.65
N GLN A 179 10.44 7.33 2.70
CA GLN A 179 10.79 6.34 3.72
C GLN A 179 12.12 5.64 3.43
N LYS A 180 12.50 5.50 2.15
CA LYS A 180 13.66 4.69 1.74
C LYS A 180 14.96 4.98 2.50
N PRO A 181 15.35 6.25 2.78
CA PRO A 181 16.54 6.55 3.56
C PRO A 181 16.47 6.14 5.04
N LEU A 182 15.27 6.01 5.62
CA LEU A 182 15.12 5.62 7.03
C LEU A 182 15.61 4.19 7.29
N PHE A 183 15.46 3.29 6.32
CA PHE A 183 15.89 1.88 6.45
C PHE A 183 17.40 1.69 6.60
N ALA A 184 18.20 2.72 6.29
CA ALA A 184 19.64 2.69 6.54
C ALA A 184 20.01 2.86 8.02
N ARG A 185 19.07 3.37 8.84
CA ARG A 185 19.32 3.75 10.24
C ARG A 185 18.35 3.10 11.23
N HIS A 186 17.15 2.74 10.78
CA HIS A 186 16.07 2.24 11.61
C HIS A 186 15.64 0.85 11.16
N HIS A 187 15.26 0.02 12.13
CA HIS A 187 14.73 -1.31 11.86
C HIS A 187 13.41 -1.19 11.05
N PRO A 188 13.18 -2.01 10.00
CA PRO A 188 12.02 -1.88 9.13
C PRO A 188 10.68 -1.93 9.87
N LEU A 189 10.55 -2.84 10.85
CA LEU A 189 9.34 -2.95 11.66
C LEU A 189 9.07 -1.70 12.52
N THR A 190 10.11 -0.97 12.94
CA THR A 190 9.95 0.30 13.66
C THR A 190 9.33 1.34 12.75
N ILE A 191 9.81 1.44 11.51
CA ILE A 191 9.27 2.39 10.52
C ILE A 191 7.81 2.05 10.20
N ALA A 192 7.50 0.78 9.93
CA ALA A 192 6.14 0.32 9.69
C ALA A 192 5.21 0.60 10.88
N ALA A 193 5.63 0.24 12.10
CA ALA A 193 4.83 0.45 13.30
C ALA A 193 4.59 1.95 13.56
N SER A 194 5.60 2.80 13.41
CA SER A 194 5.44 4.24 13.56
C SER A 194 4.47 4.83 12.53
N ASN A 195 4.52 4.38 11.28
CA ASN A 195 3.58 4.84 10.25
C ASN A 195 2.14 4.43 10.59
N MET A 196 1.92 3.21 11.09
CA MET A 196 0.59 2.76 11.53
C MET A 196 0.07 3.59 12.70
N VAL A 197 0.89 3.84 13.71
CA VAL A 197 0.49 4.61 14.90
C VAL A 197 0.22 6.07 14.53
N LEU A 198 1.14 6.72 13.82
CA LEU A 198 0.97 8.12 13.40
C LEU A 198 -0.23 8.27 12.45
N GLY A 199 -0.42 7.31 11.56
CA GLY A 199 -1.57 7.28 10.66
C GLY A 199 -2.90 7.09 11.40
N ALA A 200 -2.95 6.19 12.37
CA ALA A 200 -4.11 6.02 13.24
C ALA A 200 -4.41 7.29 14.04
N LEU A 201 -3.39 8.02 14.50
CA LEU A 201 -3.56 9.31 15.16
C LEU A 201 -4.14 10.37 14.20
N CYS A 202 -3.71 10.40 12.94
CA CYS A 202 -4.30 11.29 11.93
C CYS A 202 -5.76 10.96 11.62
N LEU A 203 -6.15 9.68 11.68
CA LEU A 203 -7.53 9.22 11.44
C LEU A 203 -8.38 9.17 12.72
N ALA A 204 -7.79 9.43 13.89
CA ALA A 204 -8.47 9.37 15.18
C ALA A 204 -9.73 10.26 15.28
N PRO A 205 -9.84 11.43 14.62
CA PRO A 205 -11.06 12.22 14.66
C PRO A 205 -12.31 11.50 14.12
N PHE A 206 -12.13 10.51 13.23
CA PHE A 206 -13.23 9.72 12.65
C PHE A 206 -13.55 8.46 13.46
N LEU A 207 -12.72 8.13 14.46
CA LEU A 207 -12.87 6.90 15.24
C LEU A 207 -14.17 6.83 16.07
N PRO A 208 -14.69 7.91 16.70
CA PRO A 208 -15.95 7.85 17.44
C PRO A 208 -17.14 7.42 16.58
N GLU A 209 -17.25 7.99 15.37
CA GLU A 209 -18.30 7.63 14.41
C GLU A 209 -18.06 6.24 13.81
N ALA A 210 -16.80 5.85 13.62
CA ALA A 210 -16.50 4.50 13.18
C ALA A 210 -16.93 3.45 14.23
N ILE A 211 -16.78 3.75 15.53
CA ILE A 211 -17.24 2.87 16.62
C ILE A 211 -18.78 2.81 16.66
N SER A 212 -19.48 3.91 16.42
CA SER A 212 -20.95 3.91 16.36
C SER A 212 -21.46 3.06 15.20
N GLN A 213 -20.84 3.16 14.02
CA GLN A 213 -21.13 2.31 12.86
C GLN A 213 -20.82 0.85 13.15
N ALA A 214 -19.70 0.55 13.83
CA ALA A 214 -19.32 -0.81 14.19
C ALA A 214 -20.33 -1.48 15.15
N ALA A 215 -21.04 -0.71 15.97
CA ALA A 215 -22.03 -1.23 16.90
C ALA A 215 -23.30 -1.75 16.20
N VAL A 216 -23.58 -1.28 14.98
CA VAL A 216 -24.75 -1.67 14.19
C VAL A 216 -24.38 -2.41 12.89
N ALA A 217 -23.08 -2.53 12.60
CA ALA A 217 -22.56 -3.25 11.45
C ALA A 217 -22.89 -4.75 11.53
N ASP A 218 -23.10 -5.35 10.38
CA ASP A 218 -23.28 -6.79 10.26
C ASP A 218 -21.96 -7.56 10.44
N THR A 219 -22.05 -8.88 10.54
CA THR A 219 -20.86 -9.73 10.73
C THR A 219 -19.90 -9.65 9.55
N ALA A 220 -20.37 -9.39 8.34
CA ALA A 220 -19.53 -9.27 7.16
C ALA A 220 -18.70 -7.98 7.21
N GLY A 221 -19.32 -6.83 7.51
CA GLY A 221 -18.63 -5.55 7.66
C GLY A 221 -17.57 -5.59 8.78
N LEU A 222 -17.92 -6.14 9.95
CA LEU A 222 -16.97 -6.31 11.05
C LEU A 222 -15.80 -7.23 10.66
N GLY A 223 -16.09 -8.34 9.98
CA GLY A 223 -15.09 -9.26 9.45
C GLY A 223 -14.14 -8.56 8.48
N ALA A 224 -14.67 -7.73 7.57
CA ALA A 224 -13.88 -6.97 6.60
C ALA A 224 -12.94 -5.96 7.28
N VAL A 225 -13.43 -5.19 8.25
CA VAL A 225 -12.60 -4.24 9.04
C VAL A 225 -11.46 -4.94 9.78
N ILE A 226 -11.76 -6.06 10.46
CA ILE A 226 -10.75 -6.81 11.21
C ILE A 226 -9.71 -7.38 10.26
N TYR A 227 -10.17 -7.97 9.14
CA TYR A 227 -9.29 -8.47 8.10
C TYR A 227 -8.37 -7.38 7.57
N LEU A 228 -8.92 -6.21 7.21
CA LEU A 228 -8.17 -5.06 6.72
C LEU A 228 -7.14 -4.55 7.72
N GLY A 229 -7.48 -4.51 9.01
CA GLY A 229 -6.57 -4.09 10.07
C GLY A 229 -5.37 -5.04 10.23
N ILE A 230 -5.60 -6.35 10.13
CA ILE A 230 -4.57 -7.35 10.39
C ILE A 230 -3.76 -7.68 9.13
N VAL A 231 -4.42 -8.06 8.04
CA VAL A 231 -3.72 -8.64 6.88
C VAL A 231 -3.03 -7.56 6.04
N PRO A 232 -3.73 -6.61 5.39
CA PRO A 232 -3.07 -5.59 4.60
C PRO A 232 -2.43 -4.49 5.45
N SER A 233 -2.98 -4.12 6.61
CA SER A 233 -2.42 -3.01 7.40
C SER A 233 -1.31 -3.40 8.36
N LEU A 234 -1.37 -4.53 9.05
CA LEU A 234 -0.31 -4.94 9.97
C LEU A 234 0.73 -5.82 9.27
N ILE A 235 0.32 -6.96 8.72
CA ILE A 235 1.24 -7.96 8.16
C ILE A 235 1.89 -7.43 6.88
N ALA A 236 1.10 -6.97 5.91
CA ALA A 236 1.62 -6.57 4.61
C ALA A 236 2.48 -5.30 4.67
N TYR A 237 2.17 -4.34 5.56
CA TYR A 237 3.03 -3.16 5.78
C TYR A 237 4.35 -3.53 6.46
N ALA A 238 4.34 -4.43 7.44
CA ALA A 238 5.56 -4.95 8.07
C ALA A 238 6.43 -5.70 7.05
N ALA A 239 5.80 -6.52 6.21
CA ALA A 239 6.45 -7.20 5.10
C ALA A 239 7.01 -6.21 4.07
N TRP A 240 6.24 -5.18 3.71
CA TRP A 240 6.68 -4.17 2.74
C TRP A 240 7.88 -3.37 3.25
N ALA A 241 7.84 -2.94 4.51
CA ALA A 241 8.98 -2.28 5.14
C ALA A 241 10.23 -3.18 5.12
N THR A 242 10.05 -4.49 5.36
CA THR A 242 11.14 -5.47 5.28
C THR A 242 11.69 -5.62 3.86
N ALA A 243 10.81 -5.76 2.86
CA ALA A 243 11.20 -5.83 1.45
C ALA A 243 11.93 -4.55 1.01
N LEU A 244 11.39 -3.38 1.35
CA LEU A 244 11.95 -2.08 1.01
C LEU A 244 13.27 -1.78 1.74
N SER A 245 13.52 -2.39 2.91
CA SER A 245 14.83 -2.31 3.56
C SER A 245 15.91 -3.12 2.86
N ARG A 246 15.53 -4.15 2.09
CA ARG A 246 16.44 -5.14 1.49
C ARG A 246 16.59 -5.03 -0.02
N LEU A 247 15.67 -4.35 -0.70
CA LEU A 247 15.64 -4.23 -2.16
C LEU A 247 15.63 -2.75 -2.57
N PRO A 248 16.26 -2.37 -3.69
CA PRO A 248 16.08 -1.04 -4.29
C PRO A 248 14.59 -0.69 -4.45
N ALA A 249 14.21 0.56 -4.23
CA ALA A 249 12.82 1.01 -4.27
C ALA A 249 12.16 0.68 -5.60
N ALA A 250 12.83 0.94 -6.72
CA ALA A 250 12.30 0.62 -8.04
C ALA A 250 12.07 -0.89 -8.25
N ARG A 251 12.98 -1.73 -7.73
CA ARG A 251 12.85 -3.19 -7.83
C ARG A 251 11.75 -3.74 -6.94
N ALA A 252 11.65 -3.26 -5.69
CA ALA A 252 10.60 -3.66 -4.77
C ALA A 252 9.21 -3.33 -5.34
N SER A 253 9.04 -2.10 -5.86
CA SER A 253 7.75 -1.67 -6.42
C SER A 253 7.36 -2.42 -7.68
N ASN A 254 8.30 -2.89 -8.50
CA ASN A 254 7.97 -3.72 -9.66
C ASN A 254 7.22 -5.02 -9.30
N PHE A 255 7.50 -5.61 -8.14
CA PHE A 255 6.74 -6.79 -7.71
C PHE A 255 5.27 -6.48 -7.40
N LEU A 256 4.95 -5.23 -7.09
CA LEU A 256 3.58 -4.80 -6.84
C LEU A 256 2.72 -4.86 -8.11
N TYR A 257 3.29 -4.99 -9.31
CA TYR A 257 2.48 -5.27 -10.51
C TYR A 257 1.64 -6.54 -10.39
N LEU A 258 2.08 -7.50 -9.58
CA LEU A 258 1.33 -8.73 -9.28
C LEU A 258 0.06 -8.47 -8.44
N VAL A 259 -0.07 -7.29 -7.82
CA VAL A 259 -1.22 -6.94 -6.97
C VAL A 259 -2.51 -6.90 -7.78
N SER A 260 -2.52 -6.30 -8.97
CA SER A 260 -3.74 -6.21 -9.80
C SER A 260 -4.27 -7.56 -10.28
N PRO A 261 -3.47 -8.47 -10.90
CA PRO A 261 -4.00 -9.77 -11.30
C PRO A 261 -4.42 -10.61 -10.08
N MET A 262 -3.73 -10.49 -8.93
CA MET A 262 -4.17 -11.16 -7.71
C MET A 262 -5.45 -10.56 -7.13
N SER A 263 -5.61 -9.23 -7.19
CA SER A 263 -6.81 -8.52 -6.74
C SER A 263 -8.03 -8.96 -7.56
N ALA A 264 -7.88 -9.01 -8.89
CA ALA A 264 -8.94 -9.50 -9.78
C ALA A 264 -9.34 -10.96 -9.47
N LEU A 265 -8.35 -11.84 -9.24
CA LEU A 265 -8.62 -13.23 -8.85
C LEU A 265 -9.34 -13.32 -7.51
N ILE A 266 -8.90 -12.57 -6.49
CA ILE A 266 -9.52 -12.58 -5.16
C ILE A 266 -10.93 -11.97 -5.23
N GLY A 267 -11.11 -10.86 -5.96
CA GLY A 267 -12.40 -10.22 -6.20
C GLY A 267 -13.39 -11.15 -6.89
N PHE A 268 -12.96 -11.94 -7.86
CA PHE A 268 -13.80 -12.98 -8.48
C PHE A 268 -14.29 -14.00 -7.46
N PHE A 269 -13.41 -14.53 -6.60
CA PHE A 269 -13.79 -15.56 -5.62
C PHE A 269 -14.60 -15.02 -4.44
N TRP A 270 -14.34 -13.78 -3.98
CA TRP A 270 -15.00 -13.20 -2.81
C TRP A 270 -16.27 -12.43 -3.14
N LEU A 271 -16.26 -11.63 -4.20
CA LEU A 271 -17.34 -10.71 -4.55
C LEU A 271 -18.14 -11.20 -5.77
N GLY A 272 -17.72 -12.29 -6.41
CA GLY A 272 -18.36 -12.79 -7.64
C GLY A 272 -18.13 -11.88 -8.85
N GLU A 273 -17.11 -11.01 -8.83
CA GLU A 273 -16.75 -10.16 -9.97
C GLU A 273 -16.24 -11.03 -11.13
N VAL A 274 -17.09 -11.37 -12.10
CA VAL A 274 -16.75 -12.27 -13.21
C VAL A 274 -15.82 -11.58 -14.21
N PRO A 275 -14.56 -12.03 -14.39
CA PRO A 275 -13.69 -11.52 -15.45
C PRO A 275 -14.31 -11.89 -16.79
N ARG A 276 -14.76 -10.91 -17.56
CA ARG A 276 -15.27 -11.14 -18.91
C ARG A 276 -14.09 -11.17 -19.87
N MET A 277 -14.06 -12.14 -20.79
CA MET A 277 -13.03 -12.17 -21.84
C MET A 277 -13.30 -11.04 -22.85
N PRO A 278 -12.25 -10.41 -23.40
CA PRO A 278 -12.42 -9.41 -24.43
C PRO A 278 -13.00 -10.10 -25.68
N SER A 279 -14.21 -9.69 -26.08
CA SER A 279 -14.87 -10.10 -27.31
C SER A 279 -14.34 -9.34 -28.52
#